data_AF-A0A646KAI4-F1
#
_entry.id   AF-A0A646KAI4-F1
#
_cell.length_a   1.000
_cell.length_b   1.000
_cell.length_c   1.000
_cell.angle_alpha   90.00
_cell.angle_beta   90.00
_cell.angle_gamma   90.00
#
_symmetry.space_group_name_H-M   'P 1'
#
loop_
_entity.id
_entity.type
_entity.pdbx_description
1 polymer ?
#
loop_
_entity_poly.entity_id
_entity_poly.type
_entity_poly.pdbx_seq_one_letter_code
_entity_poly.pdbx_strand_id
1 'polypeptide(L)'
;MCRQRIEPDEWIRHGGEELGDRIEWSDRACGMAALRMILLAYGCEAPQVTDLLKTGVEKGILVDRGWVHQGIGDLAGSFGVPGRAEAVPADELIARLTDAPMIISVTEQFPDDGRRGGHLVVARGFEDEEGSDPVILIRDPSGWGQTHDRVPLSRLIRSYSGRAVTFPPLHQGGRRIAVLGEMAELGEAAATSHREVGQMAAEYGVDLLVAVGDAMAKQMALAAAEAGVPEVAIVRDNATAVTLIESRLRPGDIVLTKASRGGMLWQVAQALKSESITGY
;
A
#
# COMPACT_ATOMS: atom_id res chain seq x y z
N MET A 1 10.22 -9.20 -3.01
CA MET A 1 10.31 -7.73 -2.82
C MET A 1 10.87 -7.15 -4.12
N CYS A 2 10.25 -6.11 -4.68
CA CYS A 2 10.73 -5.49 -5.92
C CYS A 2 12.01 -4.70 -5.65
N ARG A 3 13.07 -4.98 -6.39
CA ARG A 3 14.41 -4.41 -6.18
C ARG A 3 14.93 -3.82 -7.48
N GLN A 4 15.78 -2.80 -7.38
CA GLN A 4 16.49 -2.28 -8.57
C GLN A 4 17.64 -3.19 -8.99
N ARG A 5 18.20 -3.97 -8.04
CA ARG A 5 19.19 -5.00 -8.36
C ARG A 5 18.51 -6.17 -9.06
N ILE A 6 18.80 -6.33 -10.35
CA ILE A 6 18.22 -7.37 -11.20
C ILE A 6 19.01 -8.65 -11.02
N GLU A 7 18.32 -9.76 -10.77
CA GLU A 7 18.95 -11.08 -10.64
C GLU A 7 19.46 -11.57 -12.01
N PRO A 8 20.59 -12.29 -12.07
CA PRO A 8 21.14 -12.79 -13.33
C PRO A 8 20.14 -13.60 -14.16
N ASP A 9 19.35 -14.45 -13.52
CA ASP A 9 18.37 -15.31 -14.20
C ASP A 9 17.23 -14.50 -14.83
N GLU A 10 16.77 -13.43 -14.18
CA GLU A 10 15.78 -12.51 -14.75
C GLU A 10 16.36 -11.82 -15.98
N TRP A 11 17.57 -11.25 -15.84
CA TRP A 11 18.24 -10.52 -16.91
C TRP A 11 18.39 -11.35 -18.18
N ILE A 12 18.84 -12.60 -18.05
CA ILE A 12 19.02 -13.50 -19.19
C ILE A 12 17.66 -13.90 -19.77
N ARG A 13 16.72 -14.35 -18.94
CA ARG A 13 15.42 -14.87 -19.40
C ARG A 13 14.60 -13.81 -20.14
N HIS A 14 14.71 -12.56 -19.73
CA HIS A 14 13.97 -11.43 -20.29
C HIS A 14 14.77 -10.66 -21.35
N GLY A 15 15.90 -11.20 -21.81
CA GLY A 15 16.69 -10.63 -22.90
C GLY A 15 17.26 -9.25 -22.57
N GLY A 16 17.69 -9.05 -21.32
CA GLY A 16 18.33 -7.82 -20.85
C GLY A 16 19.72 -7.59 -21.48
N GLU A 17 20.37 -8.65 -21.99
CA GLU A 17 21.67 -8.56 -22.67
C GLU A 17 21.68 -7.56 -23.85
N GLU A 18 20.51 -7.33 -24.48
CA GLU A 18 20.32 -6.32 -25.52
C GLU A 18 20.57 -4.88 -25.03
N LEU A 19 20.40 -4.64 -23.73
CA LEU A 19 20.63 -3.34 -23.10
C LEU A 19 22.10 -3.15 -22.67
N GLY A 20 22.90 -4.23 -22.56
CA GLY A 20 24.29 -4.18 -22.14
C GLY A 20 24.53 -4.77 -20.74
N ASP A 21 25.30 -4.06 -19.90
CA ASP A 21 25.73 -4.59 -18.59
C ASP A 21 24.62 -4.55 -17.53
N ARG A 22 24.36 -5.70 -16.91
CA ARG A 22 23.29 -5.86 -15.91
C ARG A 22 23.50 -5.00 -14.66
N ILE A 23 24.73 -4.81 -14.20
CA ILE A 23 25.01 -4.06 -12.97
C ILE A 23 24.78 -2.58 -13.23
N GLU A 24 25.28 -2.05 -14.34
CA GLU A 24 25.03 -0.66 -14.75
C GLU A 24 23.53 -0.36 -14.87
N TRP A 25 22.76 -1.29 -15.45
CA TRP A 25 21.31 -1.15 -15.54
C TRP A 25 20.59 -1.29 -14.21
N SER A 26 21.09 -2.14 -13.31
CA SER A 26 20.55 -2.27 -11.96
C SER A 26 20.64 -0.96 -11.17
N ASP A 27 21.75 -0.23 -11.32
CA ASP A 27 21.96 1.06 -10.65
C ASP A 27 21.03 2.15 -11.19
N ARG A 28 20.51 1.97 -12.41
CA ARG A 28 19.57 2.88 -13.06
C ARG A 28 18.12 2.41 -12.96
N ALA A 29 17.82 1.26 -12.37
CA ALA A 29 16.49 0.66 -12.43
C ALA A 29 15.47 1.19 -11.41
N CYS A 30 15.84 2.14 -10.54
CA CYS A 30 14.98 2.59 -9.44
C CYS A 30 13.57 3.04 -9.90
N GLY A 31 13.47 3.76 -11.02
CA GLY A 31 12.19 4.21 -11.59
C GLY A 31 11.29 3.06 -12.04
N MET A 32 11.85 2.06 -12.74
CA MET A 32 11.08 0.89 -13.20
C MET A 32 10.73 -0.06 -12.06
N ALA A 33 11.64 -0.22 -11.09
CA ALA A 33 11.36 -0.99 -9.88
C ALA A 33 10.24 -0.32 -9.04
N ALA A 34 10.24 1.00 -8.92
CA ALA A 34 9.17 1.77 -8.28
C ALA A 34 7.85 1.65 -9.04
N LEU A 35 7.87 1.77 -10.38
CA LEU A 35 6.69 1.55 -11.22
C LEU A 35 6.10 0.16 -11.01
N ARG A 36 6.93 -0.89 -11.03
CA ARG A 36 6.47 -2.26 -10.79
C ARG A 36 5.79 -2.41 -9.43
N MET A 37 6.30 -1.76 -8.38
CA MET A 37 5.66 -1.74 -7.06
C MET A 37 4.29 -1.07 -7.09
N ILE A 38 4.15 0.02 -7.84
CA ILE A 38 2.84 0.65 -8.06
C ILE A 38 1.90 -0.33 -8.77
N LEU A 39 2.30 -0.93 -9.90
CA LEU A 39 1.43 -1.87 -10.63
C LEU A 39 0.94 -3.03 -9.74
N LEU A 40 1.83 -3.59 -8.92
CA LEU A 40 1.47 -4.62 -7.94
C LEU A 40 0.48 -4.12 -6.89
N ALA A 41 0.61 -2.87 -6.42
CA ALA A 41 -0.30 -2.29 -5.45
C ALA A 41 -1.74 -2.15 -6.00
N TYR A 42 -1.87 -1.84 -7.30
CA TYR A 42 -3.17 -1.74 -7.97
C TYR A 42 -3.72 -3.10 -8.46
N GLY A 43 -3.00 -4.20 -8.22
CA GLY A 43 -3.41 -5.54 -8.67
C GLY A 43 -3.37 -5.71 -10.20
N CYS A 44 -2.64 -4.86 -10.91
CA CYS A 44 -2.45 -4.94 -12.35
C CYS A 44 -1.36 -5.95 -12.71
N GLU A 45 -1.30 -6.32 -13.99
CA GLU A 45 -0.14 -7.03 -14.52
C GLU A 45 1.13 -6.19 -14.26
N ALA A 46 2.13 -6.82 -13.66
CA ALA A 46 3.37 -6.18 -13.27
C ALA A 46 4.56 -6.95 -13.88
N PRO A 47 5.00 -6.59 -15.10
CA PRO A 47 6.14 -7.22 -15.78
C PRO A 47 7.40 -7.21 -14.93
N GLN A 48 8.40 -7.99 -15.31
CA GLN A 48 9.69 -7.96 -14.60
C GLN A 48 10.39 -6.63 -14.83
N VAL A 49 11.33 -6.27 -13.95
CA VAL A 49 12.04 -4.99 -14.04
C VAL A 49 12.79 -4.90 -15.37
N THR A 50 13.36 -6.01 -15.82
CA THR A 50 14.02 -6.10 -17.14
C THR A 50 13.08 -5.76 -18.30
N ASP A 51 11.84 -6.25 -18.30
CA ASP A 51 10.86 -5.94 -19.36
C ASP A 51 10.48 -4.45 -19.35
N LEU A 52 10.29 -3.89 -18.16
CA LEU A 52 9.98 -2.47 -17.98
C LEU A 52 11.15 -1.58 -18.41
N LEU A 53 12.41 -1.98 -18.15
CA LEU A 53 13.59 -1.28 -18.64
C LEU A 53 13.58 -1.23 -20.17
N LYS A 54 13.42 -2.36 -20.84
CA LYS A 54 13.40 -2.46 -22.31
C LYS A 54 12.31 -1.55 -22.90
N THR A 55 11.09 -1.70 -22.38
CA THR A 55 9.94 -0.89 -22.79
C THR A 55 10.18 0.60 -22.57
N GLY A 56 10.79 0.95 -21.42
CA GLY A 56 11.09 2.32 -21.05
C GLY A 56 12.13 2.97 -21.96
N VAL A 57 13.17 2.21 -22.36
CA VAL A 57 14.21 2.65 -23.29
C VAL A 57 13.64 2.83 -24.69
N GLU A 58 12.89 1.85 -25.18
CA GLU A 58 12.24 1.89 -26.50
C GLU A 58 11.32 3.12 -26.65
N LYS A 59 10.60 3.47 -25.58
CA LYS A 59 9.72 4.64 -25.53
C LYS A 59 10.44 5.97 -25.26
N GLY A 60 11.77 5.96 -25.09
CA GLY A 60 12.56 7.18 -24.83
C GLY A 60 12.29 7.83 -23.48
N ILE A 61 11.86 7.05 -22.48
CA ILE A 61 11.53 7.55 -21.12
C ILE A 61 12.81 7.80 -20.29
N LEU A 62 13.93 7.17 -20.66
CA LEU A 62 15.22 7.36 -20.02
C LEU A 62 16.04 8.44 -20.75
N VAL A 63 16.49 9.44 -20.00
CA VAL A 63 17.46 10.46 -20.47
C VAL A 63 18.75 10.38 -19.65
N ASP A 64 19.77 11.17 -20.00
CA ASP A 64 21.06 11.20 -19.30
C ASP A 64 20.92 11.47 -17.78
N ARG A 65 19.91 12.26 -17.41
CA ARG A 65 19.60 12.60 -16.01
C ARG A 65 18.73 11.57 -15.27
N GLY A 66 18.39 10.45 -15.91
CA GLY A 66 17.54 9.41 -15.33
C GLY A 66 16.15 9.31 -15.99
N TRP A 67 15.23 8.63 -15.31
CA TRP A 67 13.88 8.39 -15.83
C TRP A 67 13.02 9.65 -15.79
N VAL A 68 12.38 9.98 -16.91
CA VAL A 68 11.43 11.08 -17.00
C VAL A 68 10.15 10.70 -16.24
N HIS A 69 9.82 11.49 -15.22
CA HIS A 69 8.68 11.22 -14.33
C HIS A 69 7.36 11.05 -15.09
N GLN A 70 7.08 11.91 -16.08
CA GLN A 70 5.83 11.81 -16.83
C GLN A 70 5.80 10.53 -17.67
N GLY A 71 6.92 10.13 -18.27
CA GLY A 71 6.97 8.88 -19.02
C GLY A 71 6.79 7.64 -18.13
N ILE A 72 7.20 7.68 -16.85
CA ILE A 72 6.82 6.64 -15.87
C ILE A 72 5.30 6.60 -15.70
N GLY A 73 4.66 7.76 -15.53
CA GLY A 73 3.20 7.86 -15.41
C GLY A 73 2.44 7.39 -16.66
N ASP A 74 2.95 7.71 -17.85
CA ASP A 74 2.39 7.27 -19.13
C ASP A 74 2.56 5.75 -19.31
N LEU A 75 3.71 5.20 -18.94
CA LEU A 75 3.96 3.76 -18.95
C LEU A 75 3.05 3.03 -17.97
N ALA A 76 2.85 3.55 -16.75
CA ALA A 76 1.88 3.04 -15.80
C ALA A 76 0.46 3.02 -16.40
N GLY A 77 0.09 4.06 -17.14
CA GLY A 77 -1.19 4.16 -17.84
C GLY A 77 -1.41 3.04 -18.87
N SER A 78 -0.34 2.58 -19.53
CA SER A 78 -0.44 1.44 -20.46
C SER A 78 -0.78 0.10 -19.79
N PHE A 79 -0.61 0.01 -18.47
CA PHE A 79 -1.00 -1.14 -17.63
C PHE A 79 -2.31 -0.88 -16.86
N GLY A 80 -3.02 0.22 -17.14
CA GLY A 80 -4.30 0.55 -16.51
C GLY A 80 -4.21 1.44 -15.26
N VAL A 81 -3.02 1.94 -14.91
CA VAL A 81 -2.81 2.83 -13.74
C VAL A 81 -2.25 4.17 -14.20
N PRO A 82 -3.09 5.11 -14.70
CA PRO A 82 -2.60 6.37 -15.28
C PRO A 82 -1.89 7.23 -14.23
N GLY A 83 -0.60 7.48 -14.41
CA GLY A 83 0.18 8.35 -13.51
C GLY A 83 0.35 9.77 -14.04
N ARG A 84 0.49 10.74 -13.14
CA ARG A 84 0.77 12.15 -13.48
C ARG A 84 2.01 12.64 -12.78
N ALA A 85 2.95 13.23 -13.51
CA ALA A 85 4.08 13.91 -12.90
C ALA A 85 3.67 15.32 -12.49
N GLU A 86 3.73 15.62 -11.19
CA GLU A 86 3.36 16.93 -10.65
C GLU A 86 4.29 17.37 -9.52
N ALA A 87 4.22 18.66 -9.19
CA ALA A 87 4.83 19.18 -7.98
C ALA A 87 3.90 18.86 -6.80
N VAL A 88 4.43 18.20 -5.78
CA VAL A 88 3.72 17.92 -4.54
C VAL A 88 4.53 18.54 -3.40
N PRO A 89 4.09 19.68 -2.85
CA PRO A 89 4.70 20.28 -1.67
C PRO A 89 4.80 19.29 -0.51
N ALA A 90 5.80 19.48 0.36
CA ALA A 90 6.08 18.53 1.44
C ALA A 90 4.94 18.44 2.47
N ASP A 91 4.27 19.56 2.72
CA ASP A 91 3.09 19.68 3.59
C ASP A 91 1.83 19.03 3.01
N GLU A 92 1.79 18.75 1.70
CA GLU A 92 0.72 18.00 1.06
C GLU A 92 0.95 16.48 1.05
N LEU A 93 2.15 16.00 1.38
CA LEU A 93 2.51 14.57 1.23
C LEU A 93 1.56 13.66 2.00
N ILE A 94 1.26 13.99 3.27
CA ILE A 94 0.38 13.17 4.11
C ILE A 94 -1.02 13.08 3.48
N ALA A 95 -1.60 14.22 3.12
CA ALA A 95 -2.93 14.27 2.51
C ALA A 95 -3.00 13.45 1.20
N ARG A 96 -1.97 13.54 0.34
CA ARG A 96 -1.91 12.74 -0.90
C ARG A 96 -1.73 11.24 -0.62
N LEU A 97 -0.96 10.89 0.40
CA LEU A 97 -0.70 9.50 0.79
C LEU A 97 -1.91 8.81 1.43
N THR A 98 -2.91 9.57 1.89
CA THR A 98 -4.20 9.02 2.33
C THR A 98 -4.95 8.34 1.18
N ASP A 99 -4.82 8.85 -0.04
CA ASP A 99 -5.55 8.34 -1.21
C ASP A 99 -4.79 7.23 -1.95
N ALA A 100 -3.49 7.44 -2.18
CA ALA A 100 -2.68 6.55 -3.02
C ALA A 100 -1.18 6.62 -2.71
N PRO A 101 -0.43 5.52 -2.96
CA PRO A 101 1.03 5.57 -2.98
C PRO A 101 1.51 6.47 -4.13
N MET A 102 2.68 7.07 -3.98
CA MET A 102 3.31 7.94 -4.98
C MET A 102 4.75 7.52 -5.23
N ILE A 103 5.26 7.75 -6.44
CA ILE A 103 6.71 7.69 -6.69
C ILE A 103 7.26 9.09 -6.45
N ILE A 104 8.12 9.26 -5.45
CA ILE A 104 8.73 10.55 -5.13
C ILE A 104 10.21 10.56 -5.50
N SER A 105 10.72 11.74 -5.90
CA SER A 105 12.14 11.91 -6.17
C SER A 105 12.88 12.51 -4.98
N VAL A 106 13.83 11.74 -4.45
CA VAL A 106 14.60 12.02 -3.24
C VAL A 106 16.09 11.83 -3.49
N THR A 107 16.93 12.31 -2.59
CA THR A 107 18.35 11.93 -2.55
C THR A 107 18.51 10.57 -1.89
N GLU A 108 19.34 9.71 -2.47
CA GLU A 108 19.64 8.37 -1.94
C GLU A 108 20.07 8.44 -0.45
N GLN A 109 19.55 7.54 0.38
CA GLN A 109 19.82 7.45 1.83
C GLN A 109 19.38 8.65 2.67
N PHE A 110 18.64 9.60 2.12
CA PHE A 110 18.06 10.74 2.84
C PHE A 110 19.08 11.51 3.71
N PRO A 111 20.19 12.02 3.14
CA PRO A 111 21.16 12.82 3.88
C PRO A 111 20.57 14.15 4.34
N ASP A 112 21.14 14.68 5.41
CA ASP A 112 20.89 16.04 5.91
C ASP A 112 21.97 17.00 5.40
N ASP A 113 22.18 17.03 4.09
CA ASP A 113 23.18 17.90 3.42
C ASP A 113 22.54 18.86 2.41
N GLY A 114 21.21 18.88 2.33
CA GLY A 114 20.43 19.74 1.45
C GLY A 114 20.38 19.31 -0.02
N ARG A 115 21.08 18.24 -0.43
CA ARG A 115 20.91 17.67 -1.78
C ARG A 115 19.50 17.12 -1.94
N ARG A 116 18.92 17.26 -3.13
CA ARG A 116 17.55 16.82 -3.43
C ARG A 116 17.46 16.07 -4.76
N GLY A 117 16.66 15.00 -4.78
CA GLY A 117 16.34 14.23 -5.98
C GLY A 117 17.48 13.32 -6.47
N GLY A 118 17.28 12.75 -7.67
CA GLY A 118 18.23 11.82 -8.30
C GLY A 118 17.95 10.34 -8.05
N HIS A 119 17.15 10.02 -7.02
CA HIS A 119 16.67 8.66 -6.74
C HIS A 119 15.15 8.63 -6.68
N LEU A 120 14.54 7.53 -7.13
CA LEU A 120 13.09 7.33 -7.13
C LEU A 120 12.70 6.23 -6.15
N VAL A 121 11.80 6.56 -5.24
CA VAL A 121 11.27 5.67 -4.20
C VAL A 121 9.75 5.75 -4.18
N VAL A 122 9.10 4.71 -3.66
CA VAL A 122 7.64 4.74 -3.45
C VAL A 122 7.33 5.21 -2.04
N ALA A 123 6.67 6.34 -1.88
CA ALA A 123 6.01 6.69 -0.62
C ALA A 123 4.65 5.98 -0.58
N ARG A 124 4.41 5.16 0.45
CA ARG A 124 3.28 4.22 0.50
C ARG A 124 2.25 4.50 1.58
N GLY A 125 2.50 5.48 2.44
CA GLY A 125 1.67 5.79 3.60
C GLY A 125 2.48 6.53 4.65
N PHE A 126 1.88 6.73 5.81
CA PHE A 126 2.47 7.46 6.91
C PHE A 126 2.02 6.90 8.26
N GLU A 127 2.73 7.28 9.31
CA GLU A 127 2.31 7.17 10.69
C GLU A 127 2.31 8.57 11.28
N ASP A 128 1.18 8.97 11.85
CA ASP A 128 0.97 10.29 12.40
C ASP A 128 0.42 10.14 13.82
N GLU A 129 1.32 10.25 14.79
CA GLU A 129 0.97 10.27 16.21
C GLU A 129 0.95 11.71 16.70
N GLU A 130 -0.11 12.08 17.42
CA GLU A 130 -0.31 13.45 17.90
C GLU A 130 0.90 13.94 18.72
N GLY A 131 1.47 15.08 18.31
CA GLY A 131 2.64 15.69 18.97
C GLY A 131 3.99 15.11 18.57
N SER A 132 4.07 14.23 17.57
CA SER A 132 5.31 13.67 17.04
C SER A 132 5.64 14.19 15.62
N ASP A 133 6.87 13.95 15.15
CA ASP A 133 7.22 14.18 13.74
C ASP A 133 6.68 13.01 12.90
N PRO A 134 5.74 13.25 11.95
CA PRO A 134 5.14 12.17 11.19
C PRO A 134 6.18 11.33 10.46
N VAL A 135 5.97 10.02 10.38
CA VAL A 135 6.90 9.11 9.70
C VAL A 135 6.31 8.73 8.35
N ILE A 136 7.02 9.04 7.27
CA ILE A 136 6.65 8.58 5.94
C ILE A 136 7.19 7.17 5.73
N LEU A 137 6.31 6.27 5.30
CA LEU A 137 6.63 4.89 4.99
C LEU A 137 7.09 4.79 3.54
N ILE A 138 8.34 4.39 3.32
CA ILE A 138 9.00 4.37 2.02
C ILE A 138 9.29 2.93 1.59
N ARG A 139 9.02 2.60 0.33
CA ARG A 139 9.59 1.42 -0.35
C ARG A 139 10.65 1.90 -1.32
N ASP A 140 11.88 1.90 -0.85
CA ASP A 140 13.05 2.19 -1.65
C ASP A 140 13.57 0.88 -2.29
N PRO A 141 13.67 0.80 -3.63
CA PRO A 141 14.13 -0.40 -4.34
C PRO A 141 15.61 -0.73 -4.15
N SER A 142 16.38 0.15 -3.51
CA SER A 142 17.80 -0.03 -3.20
C SER A 142 18.06 -1.12 -2.14
N GLY A 143 19.34 -1.48 -1.96
CA GLY A 143 19.74 -2.35 -0.85
C GLY A 143 19.47 -1.72 0.53
N TRP A 144 19.69 -0.40 0.64
CA TRP A 144 19.52 0.35 1.88
C TRP A 144 18.05 0.43 2.32
N GLY A 145 17.14 0.62 1.35
CA GLY A 145 15.70 0.72 1.57
C GLY A 145 15.04 -0.47 2.26
N GLN A 146 15.68 -1.64 2.24
CA GLN A 146 15.13 -2.87 2.82
C GLN A 146 15.09 -2.84 4.35
N THR A 147 15.96 -2.06 4.98
CA THR A 147 16.02 -1.91 6.44
C THR A 147 15.76 -0.47 6.89
N HIS A 148 15.44 0.43 5.97
CA HIS A 148 15.22 1.86 6.23
C HIS A 148 13.96 2.35 5.51
N ASP A 149 12.83 1.71 5.80
CA ASP A 149 11.54 1.96 5.16
C ASP A 149 10.67 2.98 5.92
N ARG A 150 11.22 3.58 6.97
CA ARG A 150 10.56 4.55 7.87
C ARG A 150 11.43 5.80 7.93
N VAL A 151 10.92 6.93 7.45
CA VAL A 151 11.67 8.18 7.38
C VAL A 151 10.85 9.30 8.01
N PRO A 152 11.31 9.92 9.11
CA PRO A 152 10.65 11.09 9.69
C PRO A 152 10.51 12.20 8.65
N LEU A 153 9.35 12.87 8.62
CA LEU A 153 9.02 13.87 7.62
C LEU A 153 10.07 14.99 7.62
N SER A 154 10.49 15.45 8.81
CA SER A 154 11.54 16.46 8.96
C SER A 154 12.89 16.10 8.33
N ARG A 155 13.21 14.81 8.23
CA ARG A 155 14.40 14.29 7.52
C ARG A 155 14.11 14.17 6.03
N LEU A 156 12.95 13.63 5.66
CA LEU A 156 12.56 13.42 4.26
C LEU A 156 12.58 14.74 3.47
N ILE A 157 12.02 15.82 4.03
CA ILE A 157 11.92 17.12 3.34
C ILE A 157 13.27 17.70 2.90
N ARG A 158 14.37 17.30 3.55
CA ARG A 158 15.72 17.79 3.25
C ARG A 158 16.26 17.20 1.95
N SER A 159 15.83 15.98 1.65
CA SER A 159 16.22 15.20 0.48
C SER A 159 15.15 15.17 -0.61
N TYR A 160 13.92 15.55 -0.31
CA TYR A 160 12.80 15.54 -1.26
C TYR A 160 12.86 16.70 -2.25
N SER A 161 12.73 16.38 -3.54
CA SER A 161 12.78 17.37 -4.63
C SER A 161 11.49 18.18 -4.82
N GLY A 162 10.40 17.82 -4.14
CA GLY A 162 9.07 18.40 -4.39
C GLY A 162 8.36 17.83 -5.62
N ARG A 163 8.92 16.78 -6.26
CA ARG A 163 8.37 16.16 -7.47
C ARG A 163 7.91 14.74 -7.19
N ALA A 164 6.72 14.42 -7.66
CA ALA A 164 6.15 13.09 -7.57
C ALA A 164 5.53 12.64 -8.91
N VAL A 165 5.39 11.33 -9.07
CA VAL A 165 4.38 10.72 -9.95
C VAL A 165 3.25 10.26 -9.04
N THR A 166 2.08 10.87 -9.24
CA THR A 166 0.85 10.58 -8.49
C THR A 166 -0.05 9.67 -9.31
N PHE A 167 -0.92 8.95 -8.62
CA PHE A 167 -1.82 7.96 -9.20
C PHE A 167 -3.24 8.18 -8.67
N PRO A 168 -4.27 7.62 -9.33
CA PRO A 168 -5.66 7.71 -8.85
C PRO A 168 -5.79 7.06 -7.46
N PRO A 169 -6.83 7.35 -6.67
CA PRO A 169 -7.02 6.67 -5.38
C PRO A 169 -6.89 5.15 -5.51
N LEU A 170 -6.06 4.55 -4.64
CA LEU A 170 -5.80 3.11 -4.66
C LEU A 170 -7.10 2.32 -4.41
N HIS A 171 -7.96 2.90 -3.59
CA HIS A 171 -9.33 2.47 -3.42
C HIS A 171 -10.23 3.14 -4.45
N GLN A 172 -10.65 2.38 -5.46
CA GLN A 172 -11.47 2.83 -6.60
C GLN A 172 -12.97 3.02 -6.23
N GLY A 173 -13.27 3.40 -4.99
CA GLY A 173 -14.64 3.67 -4.53
C GLY A 173 -15.52 2.42 -4.30
N GLY A 174 -14.93 1.24 -4.11
CA GLY A 174 -15.66 0.09 -3.58
C GLY A 174 -16.04 0.31 -2.12
N ARG A 175 -16.65 -0.69 -1.48
CA ARG A 175 -17.00 -0.57 -0.05
C ARG A 175 -15.82 -0.94 0.83
N ARG A 176 -15.68 -0.25 1.96
CA ARG A 176 -14.80 -0.61 3.06
C ARG A 176 -15.55 -1.57 3.98
N ILE A 177 -15.13 -2.83 3.98
CA ILE A 177 -15.76 -3.90 4.75
C ILE A 177 -14.82 -4.29 5.90
N ALA A 178 -15.32 -4.26 7.13
CA ALA A 178 -14.57 -4.69 8.31
C ALA A 178 -15.20 -5.96 8.89
N VAL A 179 -14.44 -7.06 8.92
CA VAL A 179 -14.80 -8.31 9.59
C VAL A 179 -14.01 -8.41 10.89
N LEU A 180 -14.67 -8.14 12.00
CA LEU A 180 -14.02 -7.93 13.29
C LEU A 180 -14.49 -8.95 14.32
N GLY A 181 -13.56 -9.56 15.04
CA GLY A 181 -13.85 -10.58 16.04
C GLY A 181 -13.53 -10.11 17.46
N GLU A 182 -14.01 -10.87 18.44
CA GLU A 182 -13.82 -10.53 19.84
C GLU A 182 -12.34 -10.54 20.28
N MET A 183 -12.02 -9.61 21.19
CA MET A 183 -10.71 -9.47 21.80
C MET A 183 -10.73 -10.07 23.22
N ALA A 184 -10.27 -11.31 23.35
CA ALA A 184 -10.41 -12.13 24.57
C ALA A 184 -9.57 -11.67 25.76
N GLU A 185 -8.50 -10.89 25.54
CA GLU A 185 -7.50 -10.55 26.56
C GLU A 185 -7.80 -9.23 27.30
N LEU A 186 -8.97 -8.63 27.10
CA LEU A 186 -9.29 -7.30 27.64
C LEU A 186 -9.86 -7.27 29.06
N GLY A 187 -10.31 -8.42 29.60
CA GLY A 187 -10.92 -8.48 30.92
C GLY A 187 -12.09 -7.48 31.09
N GLU A 188 -12.06 -6.68 32.15
CA GLU A 188 -13.11 -5.71 32.47
C GLU A 188 -13.27 -4.59 31.44
N ALA A 189 -12.22 -4.27 30.67
CA ALA A 189 -12.26 -3.25 29.64
C ALA A 189 -12.96 -3.72 28.36
N ALA A 190 -13.27 -5.01 28.22
CA ALA A 190 -13.78 -5.61 26.99
C ALA A 190 -14.98 -4.85 26.42
N ALA A 191 -16.00 -4.58 27.24
CA ALA A 191 -17.22 -3.93 26.76
C ALA A 191 -16.96 -2.51 26.23
N THR A 192 -16.13 -1.73 26.91
CA THR A 192 -15.79 -0.36 26.51
C THR A 192 -14.99 -0.36 25.21
N SER A 193 -13.91 -1.15 25.14
CA SER A 193 -13.06 -1.19 23.95
C SER A 193 -13.79 -1.73 22.72
N HIS A 194 -14.69 -2.70 22.85
CA HIS A 194 -15.47 -3.18 21.70
C HIS A 194 -16.45 -2.12 21.20
N ARG A 195 -17.03 -1.30 22.08
CA ARG A 195 -17.86 -0.16 21.66
C ARG A 195 -17.04 0.91 20.95
N GLU A 196 -15.86 1.25 21.49
CA GLU A 196 -14.94 2.21 20.84
C GLU A 196 -14.54 1.72 19.44
N VAL A 197 -14.23 0.43 19.27
CA VAL A 197 -13.98 -0.15 17.94
C VAL A 197 -15.17 -0.01 17.00
N GLY A 198 -16.39 -0.22 17.49
CA GLY A 198 -17.60 0.01 16.71
C GLY A 198 -17.75 1.47 16.27
N GLN A 199 -17.50 2.42 17.17
CA GLN A 199 -17.57 3.86 16.88
C GLN A 199 -16.50 4.28 15.86
N MET A 200 -15.26 3.79 16.04
CA MET A 200 -14.16 4.03 15.09
C MET A 200 -14.49 3.51 13.70
N ALA A 201 -15.24 2.39 13.57
CA ALA A 201 -15.64 1.90 12.26
C ALA A 201 -16.44 2.96 11.47
N ALA A 202 -17.36 3.68 12.12
CA ALA A 202 -18.07 4.79 11.48
C ALA A 202 -17.13 5.96 11.14
N GLU A 203 -16.26 6.35 12.09
CA GLU A 203 -15.29 7.43 11.91
C GLU A 203 -14.36 7.21 10.70
N TYR A 204 -13.90 5.97 10.50
CA TYR A 204 -13.04 5.59 9.37
C TYR A 204 -13.83 5.27 8.08
N GLY A 205 -15.14 5.48 8.08
CA GLY A 205 -15.99 5.32 6.90
C GLY A 205 -16.15 3.86 6.46
N VAL A 206 -16.27 2.92 7.41
CA VAL A 206 -16.64 1.54 7.10
C VAL A 206 -18.09 1.51 6.60
N ASP A 207 -18.29 0.91 5.42
CA ASP A 207 -19.61 0.76 4.79
C ASP A 207 -20.37 -0.47 5.31
N LEU A 208 -19.63 -1.53 5.64
CA LEU A 208 -20.16 -2.78 6.19
C LEU A 208 -19.27 -3.30 7.32
N LEU A 209 -19.83 -3.43 8.53
CA LEU A 209 -19.19 -4.10 9.65
C LEU A 209 -19.82 -5.47 9.92
N VAL A 210 -19.02 -6.53 9.89
CA VAL A 210 -19.40 -7.90 10.27
C VAL A 210 -18.69 -8.26 11.57
N ALA A 211 -19.43 -8.20 12.68
CA ALA A 211 -18.91 -8.60 13.98
C ALA A 211 -19.07 -10.11 14.17
N VAL A 212 -17.97 -10.82 14.44
CA VAL A 212 -17.90 -12.28 14.59
C VAL A 212 -17.70 -12.65 16.06
N GLY A 213 -18.68 -13.32 16.67
CA GLY A 213 -18.61 -13.76 18.05
C GLY A 213 -19.95 -13.81 18.78
N ASP A 214 -19.94 -13.48 20.07
CA ASP A 214 -21.08 -13.49 20.99
C ASP A 214 -21.41 -12.07 21.46
N ALA A 215 -21.20 -11.82 22.75
CA ALA A 215 -21.68 -10.67 23.48
C ALA A 215 -20.85 -9.44 23.13
N MET A 216 -19.53 -9.58 22.99
CA MET A 216 -18.65 -8.46 22.68
C MET A 216 -18.74 -8.09 21.20
N ALA A 217 -18.91 -9.08 20.31
CA ALA A 217 -19.26 -8.84 18.91
C ALA A 217 -20.57 -8.06 18.79
N LYS A 218 -21.59 -8.43 19.59
CA LYS A 218 -22.84 -7.67 19.66
C LYS A 218 -22.66 -6.23 20.16
N GLN A 219 -21.84 -6.01 21.20
CA GLN A 219 -21.54 -4.65 21.68
C GLN A 219 -20.87 -3.79 20.59
N MET A 220 -19.90 -4.35 19.87
CA MET A 220 -19.23 -3.68 18.76
C MET A 220 -20.19 -3.31 17.63
N ALA A 221 -21.01 -4.28 17.20
CA ALA A 221 -21.99 -4.06 16.14
C ALA A 221 -23.04 -3.00 16.50
N LEU A 222 -23.56 -3.02 17.73
CA LEU A 222 -24.51 -2.01 18.19
C LEU A 222 -23.89 -0.61 18.17
N ALA A 223 -22.67 -0.46 18.71
CA ALA A 223 -21.98 0.83 18.71
C ALA A 223 -21.66 1.33 17.29
N ALA A 224 -21.31 0.43 16.37
CA ALA A 224 -21.10 0.77 14.96
C ALA A 224 -22.38 1.27 14.28
N ALA A 225 -23.50 0.58 14.51
CA ALA A 225 -24.79 0.98 13.96
C ALA A 225 -25.24 2.34 14.54
N GLU A 226 -25.08 2.54 15.85
CA GLU A 226 -25.40 3.81 16.52
C GLU A 226 -24.53 4.97 16.03
N ALA A 227 -23.24 4.71 15.74
CA ALA A 227 -22.31 5.70 15.20
C ALA A 227 -22.51 6.00 13.71
N GLY A 228 -23.35 5.24 13.00
CA GLY A 228 -23.75 5.52 11.63
C GLY A 228 -23.11 4.66 10.54
N VAL A 229 -22.55 3.48 10.89
CA VAL A 229 -22.15 2.49 9.87
C VAL A 229 -23.39 2.06 9.07
N PRO A 230 -23.40 2.20 7.73
CA PRO A 230 -24.60 1.95 6.91
C PRO A 230 -25.14 0.52 7.01
N GLU A 231 -24.25 -0.48 7.05
CA GLU A 231 -24.64 -1.88 7.14
C GLU A 231 -23.86 -2.58 8.26
N VAL A 232 -24.57 -3.27 9.15
CA VAL A 232 -23.96 -4.00 10.27
C VAL A 232 -24.57 -5.39 10.38
N ALA A 233 -23.71 -6.40 10.50
CA ALA A 233 -24.11 -7.79 10.73
C ALA A 233 -23.39 -8.36 11.95
N ILE A 234 -24.07 -9.25 12.66
CA ILE A 234 -23.50 -10.06 13.74
C ILE A 234 -23.61 -11.51 13.30
N VAL A 235 -22.48 -12.23 13.33
CA VAL A 235 -22.43 -13.65 12.99
C VAL A 235 -21.70 -14.42 14.09
N ARG A 236 -22.05 -15.70 14.22
CA ARG A 236 -21.54 -16.52 15.32
C ARG A 236 -20.09 -16.95 15.13
N ASP A 237 -19.72 -17.25 13.89
CA ASP A 237 -18.47 -17.92 13.54
C ASP A 237 -17.93 -17.48 12.16
N ASN A 238 -16.70 -17.90 11.89
CA ASN A 238 -15.96 -17.54 10.68
C ASN A 238 -16.63 -18.10 9.41
N ALA A 239 -17.24 -19.29 9.47
CA ALA A 239 -17.89 -19.91 8.31
C ALA A 239 -19.12 -19.10 7.86
N THR A 240 -19.91 -18.63 8.83
CA THR A 240 -21.05 -17.75 8.59
C THR A 240 -20.59 -16.38 8.08
N ALA A 241 -19.48 -15.85 8.62
CA ALA A 241 -18.87 -14.62 8.12
C ALA A 241 -18.46 -14.75 6.64
N VAL A 242 -17.77 -15.84 6.28
CA VAL A 242 -17.38 -16.13 4.88
C VAL A 242 -18.59 -16.16 3.97
N THR A 243 -19.61 -16.96 4.33
CA THR A 243 -20.84 -17.09 3.51
C THR A 243 -21.52 -15.74 3.30
N LEU A 244 -21.62 -14.93 4.36
CA LEU A 244 -22.22 -13.59 4.27
C LEU A 244 -21.39 -12.68 3.36
N ILE A 245 -20.07 -12.64 3.54
CA ILE A 245 -19.19 -11.79 2.74
C ILE A 245 -19.19 -12.21 1.27
N GLU A 246 -19.07 -13.49 0.94
CA GLU A 246 -19.11 -14.00 -0.44
C GLU A 246 -20.43 -13.64 -1.14
N SER A 247 -21.56 -13.68 -0.44
CA SER A 247 -22.86 -13.30 -1.00
C SER A 247 -23.02 -11.79 -1.24
N ARG A 248 -22.15 -10.97 -0.66
CA ARG A 248 -22.25 -9.51 -0.69
C ARG A 248 -21.13 -8.83 -1.43
N LEU A 249 -19.97 -9.47 -1.60
CA LEU A 249 -18.78 -8.89 -2.21
C LEU A 249 -19.04 -8.38 -3.62
N ARG A 250 -18.45 -7.22 -3.92
CA ARG A 250 -18.47 -6.59 -5.23
C ARG A 250 -17.03 -6.30 -5.66
N PRO A 251 -16.76 -6.26 -6.98
CA PRO A 251 -15.48 -5.77 -7.48
C PRO A 251 -15.14 -4.40 -6.89
N GLY A 252 -13.90 -4.25 -6.39
CA GLY A 252 -13.41 -3.02 -5.78
C GLY A 252 -13.62 -2.92 -4.26
N ASP A 253 -14.42 -3.79 -3.64
CA ASP A 253 -14.55 -3.83 -2.19
C ASP A 253 -13.20 -4.19 -1.53
N ILE A 254 -12.93 -3.60 -0.37
CA ILE A 254 -11.77 -3.91 0.47
C ILE A 254 -12.28 -4.56 1.74
N VAL A 255 -11.76 -5.75 2.06
CA VAL A 255 -12.10 -6.48 3.28
C VAL A 255 -10.92 -6.48 4.23
N LEU A 256 -11.10 -5.89 5.42
CA LEU A 256 -10.18 -5.98 6.54
C LEU A 256 -10.69 -7.03 7.53
N THR A 257 -9.85 -7.98 7.91
CA THR A 257 -10.17 -8.98 8.94
C THR A 257 -9.29 -8.81 10.16
N LYS A 258 -9.86 -8.72 11.37
CA LYS A 258 -9.06 -8.64 12.60
C LYS A 258 -9.76 -9.24 13.82
N ALA A 259 -9.07 -10.12 14.54
CA ALA A 259 -9.48 -10.66 15.84
C ALA A 259 -8.28 -10.92 16.76
N SER A 260 -8.57 -11.41 17.97
CA SER A 260 -7.59 -12.14 18.80
C SER A 260 -7.09 -13.41 18.10
N ARG A 261 -5.96 -13.98 18.56
CA ARG A 261 -5.45 -15.26 18.03
C ARG A 261 -6.49 -16.38 18.15
N GLY A 262 -7.24 -16.41 19.26
CA GLY A 262 -8.30 -17.40 19.48
C GLY A 262 -9.47 -17.30 18.48
N GLY A 263 -9.76 -16.11 17.93
CA GLY A 263 -10.85 -15.91 16.98
C GLY A 263 -10.56 -16.39 15.55
N MET A 264 -9.30 -16.66 15.21
CA MET A 264 -8.88 -17.24 13.93
C MET A 264 -9.41 -16.54 12.66
N LEU A 265 -9.72 -15.24 12.71
CA LEU A 265 -10.34 -14.54 11.57
C LEU A 265 -9.48 -14.51 10.29
N TRP A 266 -8.20 -14.87 10.35
CA TRP A 266 -7.40 -15.12 9.16
C TRP A 266 -7.99 -16.22 8.26
N GLN A 267 -8.79 -17.14 8.81
CA GLN A 267 -9.53 -18.14 8.03
C GLN A 267 -10.52 -17.49 7.05
N VAL A 268 -11.12 -16.36 7.42
CA VAL A 268 -11.99 -15.59 6.52
C VAL A 268 -11.16 -15.07 5.35
N ALA A 269 -10.01 -14.46 5.62
CA ALA A 269 -9.12 -13.97 4.57
C ALA A 269 -8.60 -15.10 3.65
N GLN A 270 -8.27 -16.27 4.22
CA GLN A 270 -7.86 -17.45 3.44
C GLN A 270 -8.97 -17.93 2.50
N ALA A 271 -10.20 -18.04 3.00
CA ALA A 271 -11.35 -18.47 2.20
C ALA A 271 -11.59 -17.49 1.04
N LEU A 272 -11.57 -16.18 1.30
CA LEU A 272 -11.84 -15.16 0.28
C LEU A 272 -10.74 -15.04 -0.78
N LYS A 273 -9.47 -15.32 -0.43
CA LYS A 273 -8.35 -15.21 -1.39
C LYS A 273 -8.17 -16.46 -2.26
N SER A 274 -8.80 -17.59 -1.93
CA SER A 274 -8.50 -18.89 -2.56
C SER A 274 -6.99 -19.25 -2.53
N GLU A 275 -6.24 -18.68 -1.58
CA GLU A 275 -4.80 -18.87 -1.38
C GLU A 275 -4.53 -19.24 0.07
N SER A 276 -3.52 -20.09 0.31
CA SER A 276 -3.03 -20.37 1.65
C SER A 276 -2.28 -19.14 2.19
N ILE A 277 -2.85 -18.48 3.20
CA ILE A 277 -2.09 -17.50 3.99
C ILE A 277 -1.11 -18.28 4.87
N THR A 278 0.09 -18.50 4.34
CA THR A 278 1.21 -19.12 5.08
C THR A 278 1.96 -18.03 5.84
N GLY A 279 1.94 -18.09 7.17
CA GLY A 279 2.65 -17.15 8.02
C GLY A 279 2.03 -17.03 9.40
N TYR A 280 2.15 -18.09 10.21
CA TYR A 280 2.00 -18.05 11.66
C TYR A 280 3.05 -18.94 12.31
#